data_AF-A0A494XNV6-F1
#
_entry.id   AF-A0A494XNV6-F1
#
_cell.length_a   1.000
_cell.length_b   1.000
_cell.length_c   1.000
_cell.angle_alpha   90.00
_cell.angle_beta   90.00
_cell.angle_gamma   90.00
#
_symmetry.space_group_name_H-M   'P 1'
#
loop_
_entity.id
_entity.type
_entity.pdbx_description
1 polymer ?
#
loop_
_entity_poly.entity_id
_entity_poly.type
_entity_poly.pdbx_seq_one_letter_code
_entity_poly.pdbx_strand_id
1 'polypeptide(L)'
;MRRNFMRLPRRKEFRLYDDTVNRIINKGMFFLERRRYHSQGGIAMKLIMSTSPYRLELGYELGFGSSVYDSMAELILAFHEPDQNILFLYTNWDRKLVPHRDRMIQNETKSFHADVIYDPEEAISRRVKEILLHHYAPELDPNDNQTYMDELLAQFREAAYEELNEELLLKIGTAVHDMNSVYTLEDQNETTQAFVNSRLMFTNSTWLFTYDRPVNLKNILWYKVSTKEEIIESFELTDWWFKCVILNADTPVEECSYFLNYTEEHGDNHDGMVLYISPESTDSFKENVLPRLQNLVVNKLEIVS
;
A
#
# COMPACT_ATOMS: atom_id res chain seq x y z
N MET A 1 -51.51 30.94 -2.81
CA MET A 1 -50.37 31.36 -1.95
C MET A 1 -49.60 30.13 -1.51
N ARG A 2 -48.43 29.89 -2.11
CA ARG A 2 -47.54 28.76 -1.80
C ARG A 2 -46.53 29.22 -0.74
N ARG A 3 -46.33 28.43 0.33
CA ARG A 3 -45.27 28.66 1.32
C ARG A 3 -44.00 27.93 0.88
N ASN A 4 -42.94 28.72 0.69
CA ASN A 4 -41.56 28.28 0.55
C ASN A 4 -41.03 27.84 1.91
N PHE A 5 -40.39 26.67 1.98
CA PHE A 5 -39.36 26.40 2.98
C PHE A 5 -38.13 25.82 2.27
N MET A 6 -37.01 26.49 2.49
CA MET A 6 -35.70 26.23 1.90
C MET A 6 -35.20 24.83 2.27
N ARG A 7 -34.72 24.09 1.27
CA ARG A 7 -33.86 22.92 1.46
C ARG A 7 -32.43 23.42 1.67
N LEU A 8 -31.82 23.08 2.79
CA LEU A 8 -30.38 23.18 2.99
C LEU A 8 -29.64 22.17 2.09
N PRO A 9 -28.46 22.49 1.56
CA PRO A 9 -27.72 21.57 0.71
C PRO A 9 -27.11 20.43 1.54
N ARG A 10 -27.28 19.21 1.03
CA ARG A 10 -26.61 18.00 1.55
C ARG A 10 -25.09 18.19 1.43
N ARG A 11 -24.38 18.06 2.54
CA ARG A 11 -22.92 17.92 2.57
C ARG A 11 -22.54 16.74 1.69
N LYS A 12 -21.70 16.98 0.68
CA LYS A 12 -20.93 15.94 -0.01
C LYS A 12 -19.85 15.48 0.97
N GLU A 13 -19.99 14.28 1.52
CA GLU A 13 -18.92 13.63 2.27
C GLU A 13 -17.86 13.14 1.28
N PHE A 14 -16.68 13.73 1.40
CA PHE A 14 -15.43 13.25 0.80
C PHE A 14 -15.03 11.94 1.50
N ARG A 15 -15.12 10.81 0.81
CA ARG A 15 -14.47 9.55 1.19
C ARG A 15 -13.60 9.12 0.02
N LEU A 16 -12.31 9.43 0.09
CA LEU A 16 -11.25 8.86 -0.76
C LEU A 16 -9.83 9.22 -0.27
N TYR A 17 -9.69 9.82 0.94
CA TYR A 17 -8.40 10.30 1.43
C TYR A 17 -7.81 9.50 2.61
N ASP A 18 -8.57 8.57 3.22
CA ASP A 18 -8.12 7.83 4.41
C ASP A 18 -7.24 6.60 4.09
N ASP A 19 -7.34 6.02 2.88
CA ASP A 19 -6.61 4.78 2.56
C ASP A 19 -5.14 5.00 2.19
N THR A 20 -4.74 6.22 1.81
CA THR A 20 -3.32 6.52 1.54
C THR A 20 -2.54 6.81 2.83
N VAL A 21 -3.22 7.27 3.89
CA VAL A 21 -2.59 7.57 5.19
C VAL A 21 -2.44 6.31 6.04
N ASN A 22 -3.32 5.32 5.87
CA ASN A 22 -3.16 4.00 6.51
C ASN A 22 -2.11 3.10 5.81
N ARG A 23 -1.55 3.51 4.65
CA ARG A 23 -0.59 2.71 3.85
C ARG A 23 0.87 2.77 4.30
N ILE A 24 1.18 3.54 5.33
CA ILE A 24 2.53 3.59 5.93
C ILE A 24 2.70 2.50 7.00
N ILE A 25 1.61 1.83 7.39
CA ILE A 25 1.55 0.94 8.53
C ILE A 25 0.81 -0.33 8.10
N ASN A 26 1.32 -1.50 8.50
CA ASN A 26 0.77 -2.85 8.30
C ASN A 26 1.34 -3.69 7.13
N LYS A 27 2.65 -3.97 7.18
CA LYS A 27 3.13 -5.33 6.81
C LYS A 27 2.80 -6.26 7.99
N GLY A 28 1.57 -6.77 8.03
CA GLY A 28 1.17 -7.79 9.00
C GLY A 28 -0.20 -7.54 9.62
N MET A 29 -1.08 -8.53 9.47
CA MET A 29 -2.40 -8.67 10.10
C MET A 29 -3.49 -7.69 9.70
N PHE A 30 -4.23 -8.06 8.66
CA PHE A 30 -5.69 -7.87 8.64
C PHE A 30 -6.36 -9.22 8.39
N PHE A 31 -6.75 -9.89 9.46
CA PHE A 31 -7.83 -10.88 9.44
C PHE A 31 -9.12 -10.14 9.80
N LEU A 32 -9.80 -9.60 8.79
CA LEU A 32 -11.21 -9.21 8.92
C LEU A 32 -12.08 -10.40 8.55
N GLU A 33 -13.00 -10.78 9.44
CA GLU A 33 -14.02 -11.79 9.18
C GLU A 33 -14.82 -11.42 7.92
N ARG A 34 -14.56 -12.13 6.82
CA ARG A 34 -15.14 -11.85 5.50
C ARG A 34 -16.56 -12.41 5.39
N ARG A 35 -17.51 -11.54 5.02
CA ARG A 35 -18.82 -11.98 4.54
C ARG A 35 -18.65 -12.67 3.19
N ARG A 36 -18.91 -13.98 3.17
CA ARG A 36 -19.01 -14.77 1.94
C ARG A 36 -20.16 -14.25 1.07
N TYR A 37 -19.86 -13.45 0.06
CA TYR A 37 -20.74 -13.35 -1.11
C TYR A 37 -20.59 -14.64 -1.92
N HIS A 38 -21.51 -15.59 -1.68
CA HIS A 38 -21.71 -16.73 -2.57
C HIS A 38 -22.42 -16.26 -3.84
N SER A 39 -21.67 -15.86 -4.86
CA SER A 39 -22.19 -15.88 -6.22
C SER A 39 -22.18 -17.33 -6.72
N GLN A 40 -23.35 -17.94 -6.84
CA GLN A 40 -23.53 -19.20 -7.54
C GLN A 40 -23.31 -18.95 -9.05
N GLY A 41 -22.13 -19.30 -9.53
CA GLY A 41 -21.65 -19.08 -10.91
C GLY A 41 -20.13 -18.99 -10.83
N GLY A 42 -19.39 -19.66 -11.73
CA GLY A 42 -17.92 -19.75 -11.63
C GLY A 42 -17.25 -18.40 -11.38
N ILE A 43 -16.19 -18.38 -10.57
CA ILE A 43 -15.45 -17.16 -10.21
C ILE A 43 -14.85 -16.57 -11.50
N ALA A 44 -15.55 -15.60 -12.08
CA ALA A 44 -15.14 -14.93 -13.30
C ALA A 44 -14.52 -13.57 -12.94
N MET A 45 -13.35 -13.29 -13.54
CA MET A 45 -12.79 -11.95 -13.64
C MET A 45 -13.63 -11.13 -14.60
N LYS A 46 -13.75 -9.83 -14.36
CA LYS A 46 -14.59 -8.94 -15.17
C LYS A 46 -13.79 -7.77 -15.70
N LEU A 47 -13.63 -7.67 -17.01
CA LEU A 47 -12.98 -6.55 -17.69
C LEU A 47 -14.01 -5.56 -18.19
N ILE A 48 -14.04 -4.37 -17.61
CA ILE A 48 -14.94 -3.26 -17.95
C ILE A 48 -14.17 -2.24 -18.78
N MET A 49 -14.45 -2.21 -20.09
CA MET A 49 -13.74 -1.35 -21.06
C MET A 49 -14.45 -0.01 -21.32
N SER A 50 -15.65 0.20 -20.75
CA SER A 50 -16.39 1.47 -20.85
C SER A 50 -15.92 2.56 -19.88
N THR A 51 -14.89 2.27 -19.08
CA THR A 51 -14.30 3.19 -18.10
C THR A 51 -12.95 3.72 -18.59
N SER A 52 -12.47 4.82 -18.02
CA SER A 52 -11.10 5.30 -18.26
C SER A 52 -10.49 5.71 -16.91
N PRO A 53 -9.47 4.99 -16.42
CA PRO A 53 -8.84 3.78 -16.97
C PRO A 53 -9.80 2.58 -17.10
N TYR A 54 -9.45 1.58 -17.93
CA TYR A 54 -10.16 0.30 -17.97
C TYR A 54 -10.01 -0.40 -16.62
N ARG A 55 -11.00 -1.22 -16.29
CA ARG A 55 -11.10 -1.86 -14.97
C ARG A 55 -11.19 -3.36 -15.12
N LEU A 56 -10.21 -4.09 -14.61
CA LEU A 56 -10.28 -5.53 -14.45
C LEU A 56 -10.56 -5.83 -12.98
N GLU A 57 -11.74 -6.38 -12.68
CA GLU A 57 -12.13 -6.79 -11.33
C GLU A 57 -11.72 -8.24 -11.10
N LEU A 58 -11.00 -8.46 -10.00
CA LEU A 58 -10.60 -9.77 -9.48
C LEU A 58 -11.23 -9.90 -8.09
N GLY A 59 -12.07 -10.91 -7.88
CA GLY A 59 -12.53 -11.21 -6.51
C GLY A 59 -11.34 -11.50 -5.59
N TYR A 60 -11.50 -11.31 -4.27
CA TYR A 60 -10.42 -11.59 -3.30
C TYR A 60 -9.77 -12.95 -3.47
N GLU A 61 -10.57 -13.97 -3.77
CA GLU A 61 -10.13 -15.35 -3.99
C GLU A 61 -9.13 -15.50 -5.16
N LEU A 62 -9.13 -14.56 -6.09
CA LEU A 62 -8.29 -14.59 -7.29
C LEU A 62 -7.21 -13.50 -7.32
N GLY A 63 -7.23 -12.56 -6.38
CA GLY A 63 -6.35 -11.40 -6.41
C GLY A 63 -5.57 -11.13 -5.13
N PHE A 64 -5.89 -11.77 -4.00
CA PHE A 64 -5.34 -11.36 -2.70
C PHE A 64 -4.15 -12.21 -2.25
N GLY A 65 -3.03 -11.56 -1.94
CA GLY A 65 -1.89 -12.17 -1.25
C GLY A 65 -0.95 -13.01 -2.14
N SER A 66 0.01 -13.69 -1.50
CA SER A 66 1.10 -14.40 -2.19
C SER A 66 0.68 -15.59 -3.04
N SER A 67 -0.49 -16.18 -2.78
CA SER A 67 -1.01 -17.31 -3.56
C SER A 67 -1.29 -16.97 -5.03
N VAL A 68 -1.41 -15.69 -5.37
CA VAL A 68 -1.73 -15.23 -6.73
C VAL A 68 -0.56 -14.58 -7.48
N TYR A 69 0.62 -14.47 -6.85
CA TYR A 69 1.78 -13.75 -7.42
C TYR A 69 2.18 -14.31 -8.78
N ASP A 70 2.20 -15.63 -8.94
CA ASP A 70 2.53 -16.29 -10.21
C ASP A 70 1.57 -15.86 -11.33
N SER A 71 0.27 -15.88 -11.06
CA SER A 71 -0.76 -15.48 -12.02
C SER A 71 -0.75 -13.97 -12.29
N MET A 72 -0.40 -13.14 -11.32
CA MET A 72 -0.24 -11.70 -11.50
C MET A 72 0.98 -11.35 -12.34
N ALA A 73 2.08 -12.09 -12.18
CA ALA A 73 3.25 -11.92 -13.03
C ALA A 73 2.93 -12.28 -14.50
N GLU A 74 2.25 -13.40 -14.75
CA GLU A 74 1.76 -13.75 -16.10
C GLU A 74 0.81 -12.69 -16.67
N LEU A 75 -0.06 -12.13 -15.82
CA LEU A 75 -0.98 -11.09 -16.23
C LEU A 75 -0.22 -9.84 -16.69
N ILE A 76 0.80 -9.39 -15.97
CA ILE A 76 1.64 -8.25 -16.39
C ILE A 76 2.36 -8.56 -17.69
N LEU A 77 2.93 -9.77 -17.81
CA LEU A 77 3.63 -10.21 -19.02
C LEU A 77 2.73 -10.26 -20.26
N ALA A 78 1.41 -10.43 -20.11
CA ALA A 78 0.48 -10.37 -21.23
C ALA A 78 0.45 -8.99 -21.92
N PHE A 79 0.88 -7.92 -21.25
CA PHE A 79 0.97 -6.56 -21.79
C PHE A 79 2.34 -6.24 -22.40
N HIS A 80 3.33 -7.10 -22.22
CA HIS A 80 4.73 -6.84 -22.56
C HIS A 80 5.09 -7.38 -23.94
N GLU A 81 5.74 -6.56 -24.76
CA GLU A 81 6.44 -6.99 -25.98
C GLU A 81 7.95 -7.14 -25.75
N PRO A 82 8.67 -8.00 -26.51
CA PRO A 82 10.09 -8.30 -26.26
C PRO A 82 11.05 -7.09 -26.25
N ASP A 83 10.72 -6.00 -26.92
CA ASP A 83 11.52 -4.77 -27.01
C ASP A 83 11.13 -3.70 -25.98
N GLN A 84 10.17 -3.99 -25.10
CA GLN A 84 9.69 -3.09 -24.06
C GLN A 84 10.35 -3.34 -22.72
N ASN A 85 10.33 -2.32 -21.87
CA ASN A 85 10.72 -2.40 -20.47
C ASN A 85 9.46 -2.45 -19.59
N ILE A 86 9.50 -3.26 -18.53
CA ILE A 86 8.53 -3.24 -17.44
C ILE A 86 9.20 -2.53 -16.26
N LEU A 87 8.69 -1.38 -15.85
CA LEU A 87 9.22 -0.65 -14.70
C LEU A 87 8.22 -0.65 -13.55
N PHE A 88 8.66 -1.10 -12.40
CA PHE A 88 7.90 -1.01 -11.16
C PHE A 88 8.18 0.30 -10.44
N LEU A 89 7.16 0.77 -9.72
CA LEU A 89 7.19 1.99 -8.95
C LEU A 89 7.59 1.70 -7.50
N TYR A 90 8.61 2.42 -7.01
CA TYR A 90 8.84 2.62 -5.59
C TYR A 90 8.73 4.12 -5.27
N THR A 91 8.12 4.48 -4.15
CA THR A 91 7.89 5.88 -3.78
C THR A 91 8.70 6.27 -2.57
N ASN A 92 9.37 7.42 -2.64
CA ASN A 92 9.90 8.07 -1.46
C ASN A 92 8.98 9.21 -1.05
N TRP A 93 8.65 9.24 0.23
CA TRP A 93 7.77 10.20 0.87
C TRP A 93 8.60 11.14 1.76
N ASP A 94 8.22 12.41 1.80
CA ASP A 94 8.77 13.37 2.75
C ASP A 94 8.10 13.18 4.11
N ARG A 95 8.86 12.63 5.06
CA ARG A 95 8.48 12.43 6.48
C ARG A 95 7.95 13.70 7.15
N LYS A 96 8.41 14.88 6.73
CA LYS A 96 8.02 16.16 7.35
C LYS A 96 6.68 16.68 6.85
N LEU A 97 6.20 16.17 5.72
CA LEU A 97 4.96 16.63 5.07
C LEU A 97 3.81 15.63 5.23
N VAL A 98 3.98 14.64 6.11
CA VAL A 98 3.00 13.57 6.32
C VAL A 98 1.69 14.17 6.83
N PRO A 99 0.58 14.01 6.08
CA PRO A 99 -0.71 14.50 6.53
C PRO A 99 -1.16 13.71 7.76
N HIS A 100 -1.80 14.38 8.71
CA HIS A 100 -2.34 13.77 9.93
C HIS A 100 -1.31 13.02 10.81
N ARG A 101 -0.01 13.38 10.74
CA ARG A 101 1.07 12.75 11.54
C ARG A 101 0.71 12.60 13.02
N ASP A 102 0.15 13.64 13.65
CA ASP A 102 -0.20 13.61 15.07
C ASP A 102 -1.26 12.54 15.39
N ARG A 103 -2.25 12.36 14.50
CA ARG A 103 -3.26 11.31 14.63
C ARG A 103 -2.64 9.92 14.44
N MET A 104 -1.70 9.77 13.50
CA MET A 104 -0.97 8.51 13.30
C MET A 104 -0.17 8.15 14.54
N ILE A 105 0.57 9.10 15.12
CA ILE A 105 1.33 8.92 16.37
C ILE A 105 0.42 8.46 17.51
N GLN A 106 -0.73 9.10 17.69
CA GLN A 106 -1.69 8.70 18.73
C GLN A 106 -2.22 7.28 18.51
N ASN A 107 -2.53 6.92 17.26
CA ASN A 107 -2.97 5.57 16.93
C ASN A 107 -1.87 4.55 17.20
N GLU A 108 -0.63 4.84 16.83
CA GLU A 108 0.52 3.95 17.06
C GLU A 108 0.80 3.74 18.56
N THR A 109 0.69 4.79 19.38
CA THR A 109 0.78 4.62 20.85
C THR A 109 -0.31 3.70 21.37
N LYS A 110 -1.55 3.85 20.89
CA LYS A 110 -2.68 3.00 21.31
C LYS A 110 -2.48 1.55 20.87
N SER A 111 -2.05 1.34 19.64
CA SER A 111 -1.73 0.02 19.09
C SER A 111 -0.61 -0.65 19.88
N PHE A 112 0.44 0.10 20.24
CA PHE A 112 1.53 -0.44 21.05
C PHE A 112 1.08 -0.78 22.48
N HIS A 113 0.28 0.10 23.11
CA HIS A 113 -0.30 -0.16 24.43
C HIS A 113 -1.19 -1.40 24.46
N ALA A 114 -1.99 -1.60 23.41
CA ALA A 114 -2.85 -2.77 23.24
C ALA A 114 -2.11 -4.04 22.78
N ASP A 115 -0.78 -4.00 22.65
CA ASP A 115 0.06 -5.13 22.21
C ASP A 115 -0.31 -5.69 20.83
N VAL A 116 -0.70 -4.81 19.89
CA VAL A 116 -1.06 -5.20 18.52
C VAL A 116 -0.02 -4.80 17.47
N ILE A 117 1.12 -4.23 17.90
CA ILE A 117 2.24 -3.91 17.00
C ILE A 117 3.04 -5.17 16.72
N TYR A 118 3.35 -5.40 15.45
CA TYR A 118 4.22 -6.49 15.02
C TYR A 118 5.69 -6.11 15.27
N ASP A 119 6.30 -6.69 16.30
CA ASP A 119 7.67 -6.40 16.73
C ASP A 119 8.44 -7.70 17.03
N PRO A 120 8.69 -8.56 16.03
CA PRO A 120 9.25 -9.90 16.23
C PRO A 120 10.69 -9.89 16.78
N GLU A 121 11.45 -8.82 16.57
CA GLU A 121 12.82 -8.65 17.07
C GLU A 121 12.88 -7.85 18.39
N GLU A 122 11.72 -7.48 18.92
CA GLU A 122 11.55 -6.65 20.13
C GLU A 122 12.29 -5.30 20.09
N ALA A 123 12.59 -4.78 18.90
CA ALA A 123 13.35 -3.55 18.74
C ALA A 123 12.53 -2.34 19.18
N ILE A 124 11.24 -2.30 18.81
CA ILE A 124 10.32 -1.24 19.22
C ILE A 124 10.08 -1.34 20.73
N SER A 125 9.83 -2.55 21.22
CA SER A 125 9.60 -2.83 22.63
C SER A 125 10.77 -2.40 23.50
N ARG A 126 12.00 -2.74 23.09
CA ARG A 126 13.23 -2.28 23.76
C ARG A 126 13.30 -0.76 23.82
N ARG A 127 13.03 -0.09 22.69
CA ARG A 127 13.05 1.37 22.65
C ARG A 127 12.00 2.00 23.56
N VAL A 128 10.80 1.44 23.63
CA VAL A 128 9.75 1.94 24.54
C VAL A 128 10.12 1.70 26.00
N LYS A 129 10.70 0.54 26.34
CA LYS A 129 11.23 0.27 27.68
C LYS A 129 12.27 1.31 28.10
N GLU A 130 13.17 1.70 27.20
CA GLU A 130 14.16 2.75 27.49
C GLU A 130 13.49 4.11 27.76
N ILE A 131 12.44 4.45 26.99
CA ILE A 131 11.67 5.69 27.20
C ILE A 131 10.98 5.67 28.57
N LEU A 132 10.39 4.54 28.94
CA LEU A 132 9.76 4.35 30.25
C LEU A 132 10.78 4.47 31.38
N LEU A 133 11.94 3.81 31.27
CA LEU A 133 13.02 3.91 32.26
C LEU A 133 13.47 5.35 32.44
N HIS A 134 13.80 6.05 31.35
CA HIS A 134 14.24 7.44 31.44
C HIS A 134 13.16 8.40 31.97
N HIS A 135 11.88 8.03 31.85
CA HIS A 135 10.79 8.83 32.42
C HIS A 135 10.67 8.65 33.93
N TYR A 136 10.75 7.42 34.43
CA TYR A 136 10.53 7.10 35.84
C TYR A 136 11.81 7.09 36.69
N ALA A 137 12.97 6.83 36.07
CA ALA A 137 14.28 6.71 36.72
C ALA A 137 15.41 7.14 35.75
N PRO A 138 15.52 8.45 35.42
CA PRO A 138 16.45 8.98 34.41
C PRO A 138 17.93 8.71 34.68
N GLU A 139 18.32 8.41 35.92
CA GLU A 139 19.68 8.12 36.34
C GLU A 139 20.13 6.67 36.09
N LEU A 140 19.21 5.76 35.75
CA LEU A 140 19.51 4.34 35.56
C LEU A 140 19.95 4.05 34.12
N ASP A 141 20.99 3.22 33.97
CA ASP A 141 21.44 2.73 32.66
C ASP A 141 20.49 1.63 32.15
N PRO A 142 19.91 1.76 30.94
CA PRO A 142 19.10 0.70 30.35
C PRO A 142 19.79 -0.67 30.28
N ASN A 143 21.10 -0.71 30.06
CA ASN A 143 21.84 -1.97 29.89
C ASN A 143 21.90 -2.80 31.18
N ASP A 144 21.87 -2.14 32.34
CA ASP A 144 21.98 -2.78 33.65
C ASP A 144 20.62 -3.05 34.30
N ASN A 145 19.51 -2.55 33.72
CA ASN A 145 18.20 -2.50 34.37
C ASN A 145 17.07 -3.18 33.58
N GLN A 146 17.39 -4.24 32.84
CA GLN A 146 16.42 -4.96 31.97
C GLN A 146 15.17 -5.46 32.71
N THR A 147 15.33 -6.06 33.90
CA THR A 147 14.18 -6.54 34.68
C THR A 147 13.23 -5.40 35.08
N TYR A 148 13.78 -4.26 35.49
CA TYR A 148 12.96 -3.10 35.87
C TYR A 148 12.26 -2.48 34.65
N MET A 149 12.95 -2.43 33.51
CA MET A 149 12.37 -2.05 32.22
C MET A 149 11.19 -2.94 31.81
N ASP A 150 11.26 -4.25 32.03
CA ASP A 150 10.17 -5.18 31.77
C ASP A 150 8.97 -4.93 32.70
N GLU A 151 9.22 -4.68 33.98
CA GLU A 151 8.19 -4.31 34.95
C GLU A 151 7.48 -3.00 34.57
N LEU A 152 8.23 -1.98 34.15
CA LEU A 152 7.68 -0.72 33.68
C LEU A 152 6.81 -0.91 32.44
N LEU A 153 7.21 -1.78 31.50
CA LEU A 153 6.40 -2.07 30.31
C LEU A 153 5.10 -2.81 30.68
N ALA A 154 5.16 -3.78 31.60
CA ALA A 154 3.98 -4.48 32.09
C ALA A 154 3.00 -3.51 32.75
N GLN A 155 3.48 -2.63 33.64
CA GLN A 155 2.67 -1.60 34.28
C GLN A 155 2.05 -0.63 33.26
N PHE A 156 2.82 -0.22 32.25
CA PHE A 156 2.31 0.63 31.17
C PHE A 156 1.13 -0.02 30.44
N ARG A 157 1.20 -1.33 30.16
CA ARG A 157 0.14 -2.08 29.47
C ARG A 157 -1.09 -2.35 30.35
N GLU A 158 -0.89 -2.55 31.65
CA GLU A 158 -1.99 -2.80 32.60
C GLU A 158 -2.76 -1.52 32.98
N ALA A 159 -2.12 -0.36 32.91
CA ALA A 159 -2.75 0.91 33.22
C ALA A 159 -3.84 1.28 32.21
N ALA A 160 -4.91 1.93 32.69
CA ALA A 160 -5.92 2.52 31.82
C ALA A 160 -5.29 3.60 30.94
N TYR A 161 -5.50 3.51 29.62
CA TYR A 161 -4.81 4.37 28.65
C TYR A 161 -5.05 5.87 28.92
N GLU A 162 -6.27 6.22 29.32
CA GLU A 162 -6.69 7.59 29.61
C GLU A 162 -6.04 8.18 30.87
N GLU A 163 -5.46 7.34 31.74
CA GLU A 163 -4.79 7.75 32.97
C GLU A 163 -3.27 7.94 32.79
N LEU A 164 -2.74 7.53 31.63
CA LEU A 164 -1.32 7.64 31.32
C LEU A 164 -0.91 9.08 31.01
N ASN A 165 0.33 9.42 31.35
CA ASN A 165 0.88 10.75 31.12
C ASN A 165 0.93 11.09 29.62
N GLU A 166 0.30 12.21 29.22
CA GLU A 166 0.20 12.62 27.82
C GLU A 166 1.56 12.86 27.13
N GLU A 167 2.53 13.45 27.84
CA GLU A 167 3.87 13.71 27.28
C GLU A 167 4.63 12.39 27.04
N LEU A 168 4.50 11.44 27.98
CA LEU A 168 5.06 10.10 27.83
C LEU A 168 4.41 9.37 26.66
N LEU A 169 3.08 9.42 26.53
CA LEU A 169 2.35 8.83 25.40
C LEU A 169 2.79 9.41 24.06
N LEU A 170 3.05 10.72 23.99
CA LEU A 170 3.56 11.37 22.79
C LEU A 170 4.98 10.90 22.44
N LYS A 171 5.86 10.78 23.44
CA LYS A 171 7.24 10.28 23.25
C LYS A 171 7.26 8.84 22.76
N ILE A 172 6.47 7.97 23.40
CA ILE A 172 6.30 6.57 23.00
C ILE A 172 5.73 6.50 21.58
N GLY A 173 4.63 7.20 21.31
CA GLY A 173 4.01 7.20 19.99
C GLY A 173 4.91 7.66 18.88
N THR A 174 5.70 8.71 19.14
CA THR A 174 6.68 9.21 18.17
C THR A 174 7.74 8.15 17.87
N ALA A 175 8.28 7.50 18.91
CA ALA A 175 9.28 6.44 18.74
C ALA A 175 8.71 5.22 18.00
N VAL A 176 7.53 4.75 18.39
CA VAL A 176 6.84 3.63 17.71
C VAL A 176 6.60 3.98 16.26
N HIS A 177 6.01 5.15 15.99
CA HIS A 177 5.73 5.61 14.63
C HIS A 177 6.99 5.71 13.78
N ASP A 178 8.06 6.33 14.28
CA ASP A 178 9.30 6.53 13.52
C ASP A 178 10.03 5.21 13.21
N MET A 179 9.90 4.20 14.08
CA MET A 179 10.49 2.87 13.89
C MET A 179 9.62 1.92 13.07
N ASN A 180 8.30 2.09 13.10
CA ASN A 180 7.34 1.24 12.39
C ASN A 180 7.03 1.76 10.98
N SER A 181 7.35 3.02 10.68
CA SER A 181 7.03 3.65 9.41
C SER A 181 8.18 3.60 8.41
N VAL A 182 7.88 3.15 7.19
CA VAL A 182 8.79 3.25 6.05
C VAL A 182 8.35 4.38 5.13
N TYR A 183 9.25 5.32 4.87
CA TYR A 183 8.96 6.47 4.00
C TYR A 183 9.79 6.48 2.72
N THR A 184 11.01 5.96 2.78
CA THR A 184 11.94 5.98 1.67
C THR A 184 12.60 4.62 1.52
N LEU A 185 13.23 4.39 0.36
CA LEU A 185 13.98 3.17 0.10
C LEU A 185 15.07 2.94 1.14
N GLU A 186 15.71 4.01 1.63
CA GLU A 186 16.77 3.95 2.66
C GLU A 186 16.28 3.36 3.99
N ASP A 187 14.97 3.35 4.23
CA ASP A 187 14.37 2.78 5.43
C ASP A 187 14.10 1.27 5.32
N GLN A 188 14.24 0.69 4.12
CA GLN A 188 14.04 -0.74 3.90
C GLN A 188 15.29 -1.54 4.29
N ASN A 189 15.16 -2.87 4.34
CA ASN A 189 16.32 -3.75 4.51
C ASN A 189 17.29 -3.66 3.31
N GLU A 190 18.55 -4.04 3.53
CA GLU A 190 19.62 -3.97 2.53
C GLU A 190 19.30 -4.74 1.24
N THR A 191 18.63 -5.89 1.36
CA THR A 191 18.20 -6.70 0.20
C THR A 191 17.27 -5.92 -0.72
N THR A 192 16.24 -5.28 -0.16
CA THR A 192 15.27 -4.47 -0.92
C THR A 192 15.95 -3.25 -1.53
N GLN A 193 16.82 -2.59 -0.77
CA GLN A 193 17.61 -1.46 -1.27
C GLN A 193 18.48 -1.86 -2.46
N ALA A 194 19.21 -2.96 -2.35
CA ALA A 194 20.08 -3.48 -3.41
C ALA A 194 19.28 -3.88 -4.66
N PHE A 195 18.13 -4.54 -4.46
CA PHE A 195 17.26 -4.97 -5.56
C PHE A 195 16.77 -3.78 -6.40
N VAL A 196 16.24 -2.74 -5.74
CA VAL A 196 15.72 -1.53 -6.43
C VAL A 196 16.86 -0.71 -7.04
N ASN A 197 17.93 -0.42 -6.29
CA ASN A 197 19.02 0.46 -6.76
C ASN A 197 19.78 -0.13 -7.95
N SER A 198 20.01 -1.45 -7.98
CA SER A 198 20.70 -2.11 -9.09
C SER A 198 19.90 -2.11 -10.41
N ARG A 199 18.59 -1.84 -10.34
CA ARG A 199 17.64 -1.87 -11.46
C ARG A 199 17.05 -0.50 -11.79
N LEU A 200 17.47 0.55 -11.08
CA LEU A 200 16.92 1.88 -11.21
C LEU A 200 17.15 2.44 -12.61
N MET A 201 16.07 2.79 -13.32
CA MET A 201 16.13 3.43 -14.64
C MET A 201 15.82 4.91 -14.57
N PHE A 202 14.79 5.30 -13.80
CA PHE A 202 14.39 6.70 -13.68
C PHE A 202 14.16 7.10 -12.24
N THR A 203 14.47 8.35 -11.93
CA THR A 203 14.05 9.02 -10.70
C THR A 203 13.40 10.33 -11.09
N ASN A 204 12.10 10.48 -10.84
CA ASN A 204 11.33 11.66 -11.20
C ASN A 204 10.23 11.93 -10.18
N SER A 205 9.28 12.82 -10.49
CA SER A 205 8.11 13.04 -9.65
C SER A 205 6.82 13.00 -10.47
N THR A 206 6.84 12.19 -11.52
CA THR A 206 5.80 12.14 -12.54
C THR A 206 4.61 11.36 -12.02
N TRP A 207 3.46 12.03 -11.94
CA TRP A 207 2.26 11.46 -11.36
C TRP A 207 1.29 11.00 -12.44
N LEU A 208 1.28 9.69 -12.71
CA LEU A 208 0.46 9.08 -13.77
C LEU A 208 -0.98 8.73 -13.32
N PHE A 209 -1.29 8.90 -12.03
CA PHE A 209 -2.60 8.55 -11.50
C PHE A 209 -3.65 9.61 -11.83
N THR A 210 -4.92 9.18 -11.88
CA THR A 210 -6.06 10.06 -12.18
C THR A 210 -6.47 10.99 -11.04
N TYR A 211 -5.93 10.77 -9.84
CA TYR A 211 -6.19 11.58 -8.66
C TYR A 211 -5.01 12.51 -8.34
N ASP A 212 -5.25 13.49 -7.48
CA ASP A 212 -4.26 14.52 -7.15
C ASP A 212 -2.94 13.93 -6.63
N ARG A 213 -1.83 14.52 -7.09
CA ARG A 213 -0.49 14.19 -6.60
C ARG A 213 -0.40 14.48 -5.10
N PRO A 214 0.02 13.51 -4.26
CA PRO A 214 0.17 13.75 -2.83
C PRO A 214 1.22 14.83 -2.53
N VAL A 215 0.92 15.68 -1.55
CA VAL A 215 1.78 16.81 -1.15
C VAL A 215 3.13 16.37 -0.57
N ASN A 216 3.18 15.16 0.01
CA ASN A 216 4.37 14.58 0.62
C ASN A 216 5.15 13.66 -0.34
N LEU A 217 4.79 13.58 -1.62
CA LEU A 217 5.58 12.81 -2.59
C LEU A 217 6.91 13.53 -2.89
N LYS A 218 8.02 12.94 -2.42
CA LYS A 218 9.37 13.44 -2.65
C LYS A 218 9.81 13.12 -4.08
N ASN A 219 9.87 11.83 -4.43
CA ASN A 219 10.15 11.36 -5.78
C ASN A 219 9.65 9.91 -5.96
N ILE A 220 9.67 9.46 -7.20
CA ILE A 220 9.36 8.11 -7.63
C ILE A 220 10.61 7.51 -8.24
N LEU A 221 10.92 6.28 -7.82
CA LEU A 221 11.96 5.44 -8.35
C LEU A 221 11.31 4.41 -9.27
N TRP A 222 11.66 4.44 -10.56
CA TRP A 222 11.20 3.48 -11.54
C TRP A 222 12.32 2.50 -11.83
N TYR A 223 12.15 1.25 -11.41
CA TYR A 223 13.17 0.21 -11.53
C TYR A 223 12.70 -0.90 -12.46
N LYS A 224 13.62 -1.39 -13.31
CA LYS A 224 13.33 -2.38 -14.35
C LYS A 224 13.24 -3.80 -13.80
N VAL A 225 12.23 -4.53 -14.24
CA VAL A 225 12.12 -5.98 -14.08
C VAL A 225 11.94 -6.61 -15.45
N SER A 226 12.65 -7.71 -15.71
CA SER A 226 12.78 -8.29 -17.05
C SER A 226 12.24 -9.70 -17.16
N THR A 227 12.01 -10.39 -16.05
CA THR A 227 11.48 -11.77 -16.03
C THR A 227 10.31 -11.91 -15.08
N LYS A 228 9.59 -13.03 -15.22
CA LYS A 228 8.50 -13.40 -14.31
C LYS A 228 8.98 -13.48 -12.86
N GLU A 229 10.15 -14.06 -12.65
CA GLU A 229 10.77 -14.22 -11.34
C GLU A 229 11.09 -12.87 -10.70
N GLU A 230 11.63 -11.91 -11.47
CA GLU A 230 11.91 -10.56 -10.97
C GLU A 230 10.62 -9.76 -10.65
N ILE A 231 9.54 -10.03 -11.39
CA ILE A 231 8.22 -9.46 -11.09
C ILE A 231 7.70 -10.02 -9.75
N ILE A 232 7.80 -11.32 -9.53
CA ILE A 232 7.40 -11.97 -8.27
C ILE A 232 8.24 -11.43 -7.11
N GLU A 233 9.57 -11.35 -7.28
CA GLU A 233 10.49 -10.80 -6.28
C GLU A 233 10.14 -9.34 -5.95
N SER A 234 9.67 -8.55 -6.92
CA SER A 234 9.18 -7.19 -6.67
C SER A 234 7.98 -7.15 -5.75
N PHE A 235 7.01 -8.07 -5.92
CA PHE A 235 5.84 -8.16 -5.03
C PHE A 235 6.24 -8.51 -3.59
N GLU A 236 7.26 -9.36 -3.43
CA GLU A 236 7.74 -9.82 -2.12
C GLU A 236 8.53 -8.72 -1.38
N LEU A 237 9.41 -8.01 -2.10
CA LEU A 237 10.32 -7.04 -1.47
C LEU A 237 9.65 -5.68 -1.22
N THR A 238 8.86 -5.20 -2.20
CA THR A 238 8.35 -3.82 -2.16
C THR A 238 6.91 -3.77 -1.65
N ASP A 239 5.96 -4.08 -2.51
CA ASP A 239 4.52 -4.17 -2.23
C ASP A 239 3.86 -5.00 -3.33
N TRP A 240 2.89 -5.83 -2.96
CA TRP A 240 2.12 -6.63 -3.91
C TRP A 240 0.93 -5.85 -4.50
N TRP A 241 0.52 -4.75 -3.87
CA TRP A 241 -0.28 -3.70 -4.53
C TRP A 241 0.59 -2.87 -5.46
N PHE A 242 0.97 -3.49 -6.58
CA PHE A 242 1.95 -2.93 -7.49
C PHE A 242 1.38 -1.77 -8.33
N LYS A 243 2.28 -0.89 -8.73
CA LYS A 243 2.08 -0.02 -9.89
C LYS A 243 3.25 -0.21 -10.82
N CYS A 244 2.99 -0.45 -12.10
CA CYS A 244 4.03 -0.58 -13.09
C CYS A 244 3.65 0.09 -14.41
N VAL A 245 4.68 0.44 -15.15
CA VAL A 245 4.58 0.97 -16.52
C VAL A 245 5.24 0.01 -17.48
N ILE A 246 4.70 -0.06 -18.69
CA ILE A 246 5.28 -0.77 -19.82
C ILE A 246 5.53 0.26 -20.90
N LEU A 247 6.78 0.38 -21.32
CA LEU A 247 7.21 1.41 -22.27
C LEU A 247 8.31 0.88 -23.20
N ASN A 248 8.44 1.52 -24.36
CA ASN A 248 9.49 1.18 -25.32
C ASN A 248 10.88 1.51 -24.74
N ALA A 249 11.92 0.91 -25.32
CA ALA A 249 13.28 1.29 -24.95
C ALA A 249 13.50 2.80 -25.15
N ASP A 250 14.20 3.42 -24.20
CA ASP A 250 14.62 4.84 -24.23
C ASP A 250 13.49 5.89 -24.24
N THR A 251 12.24 5.53 -23.96
CA THR A 251 11.16 6.52 -23.79
C THR A 251 11.04 6.99 -22.34
N PRO A 252 10.59 8.24 -22.11
CA PRO A 252 10.28 8.71 -20.77
C PRO A 252 9.04 7.98 -20.21
N VAL A 253 8.91 7.97 -18.88
CA VAL A 253 7.85 7.23 -18.17
C VAL A 253 6.44 7.76 -18.52
N GLU A 254 6.33 9.05 -18.81
CA GLU A 254 5.12 9.75 -19.23
C GLU A 254 4.52 9.21 -20.53
N GLU A 255 5.37 8.63 -21.37
CA GLU A 255 5.03 8.10 -22.70
C GLU A 255 4.90 6.57 -22.65
N CYS A 256 4.46 6.02 -21.50
CA CYS A 256 4.26 4.58 -21.38
C CYS A 256 3.11 4.08 -22.24
N SER A 257 3.30 2.92 -22.87
CA SER A 257 2.26 2.22 -23.63
C SER A 257 1.15 1.70 -22.73
N TYR A 258 1.50 1.29 -21.51
CA TYR A 258 0.53 0.90 -20.47
C TYR A 258 0.97 1.40 -19.10
N PHE A 259 0.01 1.91 -18.34
CA PHE A 259 0.13 2.09 -16.89
C PHE A 259 -0.85 1.15 -16.17
N LEU A 260 -0.31 0.29 -15.33
CA LEU A 260 -1.01 -0.73 -14.57
C LEU A 260 -1.00 -0.36 -13.09
N ASN A 261 -2.18 -0.25 -12.48
CA ASN A 261 -2.32 0.09 -11.06
C ASN A 261 -3.22 -0.92 -10.36
N TYR A 262 -2.60 -1.80 -9.57
CA TYR A 262 -3.27 -2.86 -8.84
C TYR A 262 -3.57 -2.43 -7.40
N THR A 263 -4.83 -2.53 -7.00
CA THR A 263 -5.26 -2.07 -5.67
C THR A 263 -6.48 -2.84 -5.16
N GLU A 264 -6.87 -2.58 -3.93
CA GLU A 264 -8.07 -3.12 -3.28
C GLU A 264 -9.13 -2.02 -3.22
N GLU A 265 -10.39 -2.38 -3.41
CA GLU A 265 -11.52 -1.48 -3.23
C GLU A 265 -12.55 -2.04 -2.29
N HIS A 266 -13.07 -1.14 -1.45
CA HIS A 266 -14.12 -1.42 -0.48
C HIS A 266 -15.31 -0.49 -0.75
N GLY A 267 -16.46 -1.06 -1.03
CA GLY A 267 -17.67 -0.29 -1.30
C GLY A 267 -18.91 -1.16 -1.44
N ASP A 268 -20.08 -0.52 -1.35
CA ASP A 268 -21.37 -1.23 -1.39
C ASP A 268 -21.58 -2.01 -2.71
N ASN A 269 -20.96 -1.56 -3.81
CA ASN A 269 -21.10 -2.15 -5.14
C ASN A 269 -19.80 -2.79 -5.67
N HIS A 270 -18.67 -2.56 -5.02
CA HIS A 270 -17.35 -3.05 -5.43
C HIS A 270 -16.62 -3.49 -4.18
N ASP A 271 -16.28 -4.77 -4.09
CA ASP A 271 -15.53 -5.32 -2.97
C ASP A 271 -14.57 -6.38 -3.51
N GLY A 272 -13.26 -6.09 -3.46
CA GLY A 272 -12.25 -6.98 -4.02
C GLY A 272 -11.03 -6.27 -4.59
N MET A 273 -10.26 -7.04 -5.35
CA MET A 273 -9.05 -6.59 -6.00
C MET A 273 -9.37 -6.04 -7.38
N VAL A 274 -8.67 -4.97 -7.77
CA VAL A 274 -8.88 -4.33 -9.07
C VAL A 274 -7.55 -3.98 -9.71
N LEU A 275 -7.43 -4.29 -10.98
CA LEU A 275 -6.38 -3.76 -11.83
C LEU A 275 -6.96 -2.66 -12.72
N TYR A 276 -6.48 -1.45 -12.52
CA TYR A 276 -6.69 -0.35 -13.43
C TYR A 276 -5.67 -0.38 -14.56
N ILE A 277 -6.15 -0.31 -15.80
CA ILE A 277 -5.36 -0.40 -17.01
C ILE A 277 -5.53 0.90 -17.79
N SER A 278 -4.46 1.66 -17.95
CA SER A 278 -4.42 2.88 -18.76
C SER A 278 -3.59 2.61 -20.01
N PRO A 279 -4.20 2.20 -21.13
CA PRO A 279 -3.48 2.03 -22.38
C PRO A 279 -3.27 3.36 -23.08
N GLU A 280 -2.14 3.53 -23.76
CA GLU A 280 -1.91 4.66 -24.66
C GLU A 280 -2.89 4.62 -25.85
N SER A 281 -3.16 3.42 -26.38
CA SER A 281 -4.06 3.20 -27.51
C SER A 281 -5.09 2.10 -27.21
N THR A 282 -6.37 2.45 -27.39
CA THR A 282 -7.49 1.52 -27.26
C THR A 282 -7.41 0.39 -28.28
N ASP A 283 -7.06 0.71 -29.52
CA ASP A 283 -6.99 -0.26 -30.60
C ASP A 283 -5.84 -1.24 -30.37
N SER A 284 -4.65 -0.73 -29.97
CA SER A 284 -3.51 -1.58 -29.61
C SER A 284 -3.84 -2.54 -28.47
N PHE A 285 -4.53 -2.08 -27.42
CA PHE A 285 -4.98 -2.96 -26.33
C PHE A 285 -5.90 -4.09 -26.84
N LYS A 286 -6.89 -3.76 -27.69
CA LYS A 286 -7.84 -4.74 -28.23
C LYS A 286 -7.20 -5.76 -29.15
N GLU A 287 -6.23 -5.34 -29.95
CA GLU A 287 -5.58 -6.20 -30.95
C GLU A 287 -4.48 -7.07 -30.34
N ASN A 288 -3.71 -6.54 -29.38
CA ASN A 288 -2.48 -7.20 -28.92
C ASN A 288 -2.62 -7.82 -27.52
N VAL A 289 -3.24 -7.12 -26.57
CA VAL A 289 -3.28 -7.53 -25.16
C VAL A 289 -4.54 -8.32 -24.82
N LEU A 290 -5.71 -7.85 -25.25
CA LEU A 290 -6.98 -8.50 -24.92
C LEU A 290 -7.02 -9.99 -25.33
N PRO A 291 -6.54 -10.40 -26.52
CA PRO A 291 -6.50 -11.82 -26.88
C PRO A 291 -5.59 -12.64 -25.96
N ARG A 292 -4.46 -12.08 -25.52
CA ARG A 292 -3.53 -12.74 -24.58
C ARG A 292 -4.17 -12.92 -23.21
N LEU A 293 -4.87 -11.89 -22.71
CA LEU A 293 -5.63 -11.98 -21.46
C LEU A 293 -6.73 -13.05 -21.55
N GLN A 294 -7.51 -13.07 -22.64
CA GLN A 294 -8.52 -14.11 -22.86
C GLN A 294 -7.95 -15.53 -22.85
N ASN A 295 -6.76 -15.71 -23.44
CA ASN A 295 -6.04 -16.97 -23.45
C ASN A 295 -5.44 -17.34 -22.08
N LEU A 296 -5.02 -16.36 -21.28
CA LEU A 296 -4.46 -16.61 -19.95
C LEU A 296 -5.53 -17.10 -18.97
N VAL A 297 -6.73 -16.51 -19.04
CA VAL A 297 -7.82 -16.76 -18.09
C VAL A 297 -9.02 -17.46 -18.73
N VAL A 298 -8.74 -18.45 -19.61
CA VAL A 298 -9.73 -19.19 -20.42
C VAL A 298 -11.01 -19.52 -19.62
N ASN A 299 -12.16 -19.12 -20.17
CA ASN A 299 -13.50 -19.31 -19.58
C ASN A 299 -13.75 -18.62 -18.23
N LYS A 300 -12.86 -17.73 -17.79
CA LYS A 300 -12.99 -16.94 -16.55
C LYS A 300 -13.03 -15.44 -16.79
N LEU A 301 -12.93 -14.94 -18.02
CA LEU A 301 -13.00 -13.51 -18.31
C LEU A 301 -14.35 -13.12 -18.92
N GLU A 302 -15.12 -12.33 -18.18
CA GLU A 302 -16.28 -11.61 -18.69
C GLU A 302 -15.83 -10.24 -19.22
N ILE A 303 -16.16 -9.93 -20.47
CA ILE A 303 -15.91 -8.60 -21.04
C ILE A 303 -17.20 -7.81 -21.02
N VAL A 304 -17.17 -6.65 -20.35
CA VAL A 304 -18.28 -5.70 -20.30
C VAL A 304 -17.87 -4.44 -21.06
N SER A 305 -18.47 -4.26 -22.23
CA SER A 305 -18.28 -3.10 -23.10
C SER A 305 -19.28 -1.98 -22.83
#